data_AF-A0A933Z0Z8-F1
#
_entry.id   AF-A0A933Z0Z8-F1
#
_cell.length_a   1.000
_cell.length_b   1.000
_cell.length_c   1.000
_cell.angle_alpha   90.00
_cell.angle_beta   90.00
_cell.angle_gamma   90.00
#
_symmetry.space_group_name_H-M   'P 1'
#
loop_
_entity.id
_entity.type
_entity.pdbx_description
1 polymer ?
#
loop_
_entity_poly.entity_id
_entity_poly.type
_entity_poly.pdbx_seq_one_letter_code
_entity_poly.pdbx_strand_id
1 'polypeptide(L)'
;MGEIEMGVSLDALFGDLANHPSRRSGAIDEAVMVALIERGVSKGVQLAEFFAVSGAAVSKKLKRLQKFVDRSVATSKAGTQLLEVKLLSGERLVALAEQAQKLLDLCGLVVFAPNEYAPEVIEAKNRLRRLVGAKGSVGQMAVALLGESRKQLEFVHEIQKDVFNLKRVQEFQEVVLEEIKAASPEVQQRIMARLDRQQAFRETLDFSGSGAAPARQM
;
A
#
# COMPACT_ATOMS: atom_id res chain seq x y z
N MET A 1 -26.72 -15.99 40.95
CA MET A 1 -27.76 -14.95 40.89
C MET A 1 -27.17 -13.71 41.52
N GLY A 2 -26.79 -12.75 40.68
CA GLY A 2 -26.36 -11.43 41.11
C GLY A 2 -27.24 -10.44 40.37
N GLU A 3 -28.25 -9.94 41.06
CA GLU A 3 -28.99 -8.76 40.65
C GLU A 3 -28.04 -7.57 40.69
N ILE A 4 -27.94 -6.82 39.59
CA ILE A 4 -27.41 -5.47 39.59
C ILE A 4 -28.53 -4.59 39.06
N GLU A 5 -29.08 -3.80 39.98
CA GLU A 5 -29.90 -2.63 39.74
C GLU A 5 -29.17 -1.65 38.81
N MET A 6 -29.91 -1.04 37.88
CA MET A 6 -30.07 0.42 37.75
C MET A 6 -30.69 0.73 36.40
N GLY A 7 -31.94 1.21 36.44
CA GLY A 7 -32.71 1.70 35.31
C GLY A 7 -32.15 3.00 34.74
N VAL A 8 -31.02 2.94 34.05
CA VAL A 8 -30.71 3.93 33.03
C VAL A 8 -31.58 3.56 31.83
N SER A 9 -32.51 4.43 31.45
CA SER A 9 -33.30 4.23 30.25
C SER A 9 -32.35 3.92 29.10
N LEU A 10 -32.58 2.81 28.38
CA LEU A 10 -31.79 2.43 27.21
C LEU A 10 -31.76 3.59 26.19
N ASP A 11 -32.83 4.38 26.13
CA ASP A 11 -32.89 5.58 25.30
C ASP A 11 -31.88 6.66 25.73
N ALA A 12 -31.58 6.78 27.02
CA ALA A 12 -30.55 7.70 27.53
C ALA A 12 -29.13 7.20 27.19
N LEU A 13 -28.91 5.88 27.15
CA LEU A 13 -27.65 5.27 26.71
C LEU A 13 -27.44 5.39 25.19
N PHE A 14 -28.52 5.34 24.41
CA PHE A 14 -28.46 5.49 22.96
C PHE A 14 -28.33 6.96 22.52
N GLY A 15 -28.82 7.91 23.34
CA GLY A 15 -28.80 9.34 23.04
C GLY A 15 -29.50 9.63 21.71
N ASP A 16 -28.89 10.43 20.85
CA ASP A 16 -29.46 10.78 19.53
C ASP A 16 -29.69 9.57 18.61
N LEU A 17 -29.02 8.44 18.87
CA LEU A 17 -29.20 7.21 18.09
C LEU A 17 -30.48 6.46 18.48
N ALA A 18 -31.18 6.86 19.54
CA ALA A 18 -32.46 6.28 19.93
C ALA A 18 -33.52 6.40 18.80
N ASN A 19 -33.40 7.38 17.92
CA ASN A 19 -34.30 7.58 16.78
C ASN A 19 -33.69 7.18 15.43
N HIS A 20 -32.52 6.52 15.43
CA HIS A 20 -31.84 6.14 14.20
C HIS A 20 -32.64 5.06 13.45
N PRO A 21 -32.74 5.11 12.11
CA PRO A 21 -33.48 4.11 11.31
C PRO A 21 -32.98 2.67 11.50
N SER A 22 -31.73 2.51 11.93
CA SER A 22 -31.14 1.18 12.21
C SER A 22 -31.65 0.57 13.52
N ARG A 23 -32.33 1.34 14.38
CA ARG A 23 -32.93 0.83 15.62
C ARG A 23 -34.06 -0.14 15.29
N ARG A 24 -33.98 -1.34 15.87
CA ARG A 24 -34.91 -2.46 15.67
C ARG A 24 -35.12 -2.86 14.20
N SER A 25 -34.16 -2.53 13.33
CA SER A 25 -34.25 -2.80 11.89
C SER A 25 -34.05 -4.28 11.54
N GLY A 26 -33.54 -5.10 12.47
CA GLY A 26 -33.15 -6.50 12.20
C GLY A 26 -31.83 -6.63 11.42
N ALA A 27 -31.23 -5.51 10.99
CA ALA A 27 -29.94 -5.46 10.31
C ALA A 27 -28.92 -4.69 11.15
N ILE A 28 -27.69 -5.22 11.23
CA ILE A 28 -26.60 -4.56 11.96
C ILE A 28 -25.89 -3.59 11.03
N ASP A 29 -26.17 -2.30 11.23
CA ASP A 29 -25.42 -1.21 10.64
C ASP A 29 -24.09 -1.04 11.38
N GLU A 30 -22.99 -1.25 10.66
CA GLU A 30 -21.64 -1.26 11.24
C GLU A 30 -21.23 0.12 11.77
N ALA A 31 -21.61 1.21 11.12
CA ALA A 31 -21.27 2.56 11.54
C ALA A 31 -21.99 2.94 12.84
N VAL A 32 -23.26 2.57 12.94
CA VAL A 32 -24.08 2.80 14.14
C VAL A 32 -23.62 1.92 15.29
N MET A 33 -23.23 0.67 15.02
CA MET A 33 -22.71 -0.24 16.03
C MET A 33 -21.41 0.29 16.67
N VAL A 34 -20.50 0.84 15.87
CA VAL A 34 -19.26 1.46 16.37
C VAL A 34 -19.56 2.68 17.24
N ALA A 35 -20.45 3.57 16.77
CA ALA A 35 -20.82 4.78 17.52
C ALA A 35 -21.46 4.45 18.89
N LEU A 36 -22.24 3.36 18.99
CA LEU A 36 -22.81 2.90 20.26
C LEU A 36 -21.74 2.34 21.20
N ILE A 37 -20.74 1.61 20.68
CA ILE A 37 -19.64 1.07 21.48
C ILE A 37 -18.76 2.20 22.04
N GLU A 38 -18.50 3.24 21.25
CA GLU A 38 -17.77 4.44 21.68
C GLU A 38 -18.49 5.19 22.80
N ARG A 39 -19.83 5.12 22.84
CA ARG A 39 -20.69 5.65 23.90
C ARG A 39 -20.78 4.75 25.14
N GLY A 40 -20.01 3.66 25.19
CA GLY A 40 -19.98 2.74 26.32
C GLY A 40 -21.12 1.72 26.36
N VAL A 41 -21.91 1.60 25.28
CA VAL A 41 -22.97 0.59 25.19
C VAL A 41 -22.34 -0.81 25.18
N SER A 42 -22.81 -1.67 26.08
CA SER A 42 -22.28 -3.02 26.25
C SER A 42 -22.46 -3.87 24.98
N LYS A 43 -21.39 -4.59 24.62
CA LYS A 43 -21.21 -5.28 23.34
C LYS A 43 -22.18 -6.45 23.07
N GLY A 44 -23.01 -6.83 24.05
CA GLY A 44 -23.86 -8.01 23.99
C GLY A 44 -25.34 -7.67 23.99
N VAL A 45 -25.90 -7.49 25.18
CA VAL A 45 -27.35 -7.38 25.40
C VAL A 45 -27.90 -6.08 24.81
N GLN A 46 -27.25 -4.95 25.08
CA GLN A 46 -27.77 -3.63 24.68
C GLN A 46 -27.67 -3.38 23.17
N LEU A 47 -26.61 -3.87 22.50
CA LEU A 47 -26.52 -3.82 21.03
C LEU A 47 -27.52 -4.75 20.35
N ALA A 48 -27.71 -5.96 20.89
CA ALA A 48 -28.70 -6.91 20.39
C ALA A 48 -30.11 -6.32 20.46
N GLU A 49 -30.42 -5.65 21.57
CA GLU A 49 -31.67 -4.94 21.79
C GLU A 49 -31.82 -3.72 20.86
N PHE A 50 -30.75 -2.95 20.66
CA PHE A 50 -30.77 -1.80 19.76
C PHE A 50 -31.12 -2.20 18.33
N PHE A 51 -30.50 -3.27 17.79
CA PHE A 51 -30.73 -3.71 16.41
C PHE A 51 -31.89 -4.72 16.24
N ALA A 52 -32.51 -5.18 17.33
CA ALA A 52 -33.46 -6.29 17.35
C ALA A 52 -32.91 -7.59 16.71
N VAL A 53 -31.68 -7.95 17.08
CA VAL A 53 -31.00 -9.17 16.60
C VAL A 53 -30.53 -10.01 17.77
N SER A 54 -30.10 -11.25 17.52
CA SER A 54 -29.53 -12.09 18.58
C SER A 54 -28.14 -11.60 19.01
N GLY A 55 -27.79 -11.77 20.29
CA GLY A 55 -26.44 -11.47 20.78
C GLY A 55 -25.33 -12.26 20.06
N ALA A 56 -25.66 -13.45 19.53
CA ALA A 56 -24.77 -14.22 18.68
C ALA A 56 -24.48 -13.54 17.33
N ALA A 57 -25.48 -12.88 16.73
CA ALA A 57 -25.31 -12.11 15.50
C ALA A 57 -24.39 -10.90 15.71
N VAL A 58 -24.57 -10.16 16.81
CA VAL A 58 -23.69 -9.06 17.22
C VAL A 58 -22.26 -9.56 17.44
N SER A 59 -22.10 -10.65 18.18
CA SER A 59 -20.79 -11.26 18.45
C SER A 59 -20.08 -11.72 17.19
N LYS A 60 -20.80 -12.30 16.23
CA LYS A 60 -20.26 -12.72 14.92
C LYS A 60 -19.83 -11.52 14.09
N LYS A 61 -20.60 -10.43 14.12
CA LYS A 61 -20.29 -9.19 13.39
C LYS A 61 -19.08 -8.47 14.00
N LEU A 62 -19.01 -8.37 15.33
CA LEU A 62 -17.87 -7.84 16.06
C LEU A 62 -16.59 -8.65 15.81
N LYS A 63 -16.65 -9.98 15.87
CA LYS A 63 -15.49 -10.84 15.55
C LYS A 63 -15.01 -10.67 14.11
N ARG A 64 -15.92 -10.41 13.16
CA ARG A 64 -15.54 -10.09 11.78
C ARG A 64 -14.81 -8.75 11.73
N LEU A 65 -15.41 -7.69 12.28
CA LEU A 65 -14.79 -6.36 12.31
C LEU A 65 -13.43 -6.37 13.01
N GLN A 66 -13.29 -7.04 14.15
CA GLN A 66 -12.01 -7.16 14.85
C GLN A 66 -10.95 -7.84 13.99
N LYS A 67 -11.29 -8.97 13.34
CA LYS A 67 -10.37 -9.65 12.40
C LYS A 67 -9.97 -8.76 11.22
N PHE A 68 -10.83 -7.85 10.78
CA PHE A 68 -10.52 -6.90 9.72
C PHE A 68 -9.63 -5.76 10.22
N VAL A 69 -9.88 -5.23 11.42
CA VAL A 69 -9.06 -4.17 12.05
C VAL A 69 -7.66 -4.70 12.37
N ASP A 70 -7.55 -5.87 13.00
CA ASP A 70 -6.25 -6.48 13.33
C ASP A 70 -5.43 -6.76 12.06
N ARG A 71 -6.10 -7.11 10.96
CA ARG A 71 -5.47 -7.31 9.66
C ARG A 71 -5.09 -5.97 9.01
N SER A 72 -5.94 -4.95 9.07
CA SER A 72 -5.66 -3.60 8.56
C SER A 72 -4.49 -2.92 9.27
N VAL A 73 -4.37 -3.07 10.60
CA VAL A 73 -3.21 -2.60 11.37
C VAL A 73 -1.94 -3.36 10.98
N ALA A 74 -2.05 -4.66 10.69
CA ALA A 74 -0.92 -5.43 10.14
C ALA A 74 -0.55 -4.99 8.71
N THR A 75 -1.53 -4.59 7.88
CA THR A 75 -1.31 -4.08 6.51
C THR A 75 -0.78 -2.65 6.49
N SER A 76 -1.17 -1.80 7.45
CA SER A 76 -0.59 -0.46 7.65
C SER A 76 0.90 -0.54 7.99
N LYS A 77 1.29 -1.49 8.85
CA LYS A 77 2.72 -1.84 9.06
C LYS A 77 3.38 -2.38 7.80
N ALA A 78 2.64 -3.02 6.91
CA ALA A 78 3.14 -3.43 5.60
C ALA A 78 3.29 -2.25 4.62
N GLY A 79 2.57 -1.13 4.80
CA GLY A 79 2.70 0.10 4.01
C GLY A 79 4.01 0.85 4.25
N THR A 80 4.48 0.92 5.50
CA THR A 80 5.84 1.39 5.82
C THR A 80 6.91 0.42 5.30
N GLN A 81 6.66 -0.89 5.40
CA GLN A 81 7.51 -1.89 4.75
C GLN A 81 7.50 -1.77 3.22
N LEU A 82 6.42 -1.31 2.60
CA LEU A 82 6.36 -1.09 1.14
C LEU A 82 7.24 0.08 0.72
N LEU A 83 7.32 1.12 1.56
CA LEU A 83 8.23 2.25 1.35
C LEU A 83 9.69 1.80 1.52
N GLU A 84 9.99 1.00 2.55
CA GLU A 84 11.31 0.38 2.75
C GLU A 84 11.68 -0.58 1.60
N VAL A 85 10.75 -1.40 1.12
CA VAL A 85 10.95 -2.30 -0.03
C VAL A 85 11.16 -1.50 -1.32
N LYS A 86 10.47 -0.36 -1.50
CA LYS A 86 10.71 0.55 -2.63
C LYS A 86 12.08 1.23 -2.54
N LEU A 87 12.51 1.64 -1.35
CA LEU A 87 13.87 2.16 -1.12
C LEU A 87 14.94 1.09 -1.41
N LEU A 88 14.76 -0.12 -0.89
CA LEU A 88 15.64 -1.27 -1.14
C LEU A 88 15.68 -1.66 -2.63
N SER A 89 14.56 -1.52 -3.33
CA SER A 89 14.48 -1.74 -4.79
C SER A 89 15.22 -0.65 -5.56
N GLY A 90 15.20 0.59 -5.08
CA GLY A 90 16.01 1.68 -5.61
C GLY A 90 17.51 1.41 -5.48
N GLU A 91 17.99 0.97 -4.31
CA GLU A 91 19.40 0.59 -4.10
C GLU A 91 19.85 -0.55 -5.03
N ARG A 92 18.99 -1.55 -5.22
CA ARG A 92 19.24 -2.65 -6.17
C ARG A 92 19.31 -2.18 -7.61
N LEU A 93 18.47 -1.23 -8.02
CA LEU A 93 18.51 -0.64 -9.36
C LEU A 93 19.80 0.15 -9.57
N VAL A 94 20.27 0.91 -8.57
CA VAL A 94 21.56 1.61 -8.62
C VAL A 94 22.71 0.61 -8.79
N ALA A 95 22.73 -0.46 -7.99
CA ALA A 95 23.75 -1.49 -8.10
C ALA A 95 23.75 -2.19 -9.47
N LEU A 96 22.56 -2.46 -10.04
CA LEU A 96 22.43 -3.02 -11.39
C LEU A 96 22.92 -2.04 -12.46
N ALA A 97 22.61 -0.75 -12.34
CA ALA A 97 23.08 0.28 -13.26
C ALA A 97 24.61 0.40 -13.24
N GLU A 98 25.23 0.37 -12.05
CA GLU A 98 26.69 0.36 -11.94
C GLU A 98 27.33 -0.87 -12.58
N GLN A 99 26.71 -2.05 -12.41
CA GLN A 99 27.19 -3.28 -13.04
C GLN A 99 27.07 -3.22 -14.57
N ALA A 100 25.94 -2.72 -15.08
CA ALA A 100 25.71 -2.52 -16.51
C ALA A 100 26.72 -1.52 -17.09
N GLN A 101 27.01 -0.42 -16.39
CA GLN A 101 27.99 0.57 -16.80
C GLN A 101 29.40 -0.03 -16.88
N LYS A 102 29.85 -0.76 -15.85
CA LYS A 102 31.16 -1.44 -15.88
C LYS A 102 31.29 -2.41 -17.05
N LEU A 103 30.21 -3.12 -17.38
CA LEU A 103 30.14 -3.99 -18.55
C LEU A 103 30.21 -3.22 -19.86
N LEU A 104 29.55 -2.07 -19.93
CA LEU A 104 29.58 -1.16 -21.07
C LEU A 104 30.99 -0.61 -21.31
N ASP A 105 31.69 -0.22 -20.24
CA ASP A 105 33.05 0.32 -20.31
C ASP A 105 34.04 -0.73 -20.84
N LEU A 106 33.91 -1.98 -20.38
CA LEU A 106 34.68 -3.12 -20.92
C LEU A 106 34.40 -3.35 -22.40
N CYS A 107 33.12 -3.29 -22.80
CA CYS A 107 32.73 -3.38 -24.20
C CYS A 107 33.33 -2.23 -25.02
N GLY A 108 33.30 -0.99 -24.51
CA GLY A 108 33.88 0.17 -25.15
C GLY A 108 35.39 0.05 -25.34
N LEU A 109 36.10 -0.43 -24.32
CA LEU A 109 37.54 -0.71 -24.38
C LEU A 109 37.87 -1.70 -25.51
N VAL A 110 37.06 -2.74 -25.71
CA VAL A 110 37.32 -3.75 -26.75
C VAL A 110 36.88 -3.30 -28.13
N VAL A 111 35.78 -2.55 -28.25
CA VAL A 111 35.19 -2.15 -29.54
C VAL A 111 35.89 -0.94 -30.14
N PHE A 112 36.35 0.00 -29.30
CA PHE A 112 36.93 1.27 -29.76
C PHE A 112 38.44 1.39 -29.50
N ALA A 113 39.11 0.33 -29.05
CA ALA A 113 40.54 0.36 -28.82
C ALA A 113 41.32 0.65 -30.12
N PRO A 114 42.24 1.62 -30.11
CA PRO A 114 43.13 1.86 -31.24
C PRO A 114 44.20 0.77 -31.40
N ASN A 115 44.50 0.03 -30.33
CA ASN A 115 45.44 -1.10 -30.34
C ASN A 115 44.78 -2.35 -29.72
N GLU A 116 44.37 -3.29 -30.57
CA GLU A 116 43.73 -4.54 -30.15
C GLU A 116 44.65 -5.47 -29.34
N TYR A 117 45.97 -5.24 -29.37
CA TYR A 117 46.97 -6.06 -28.69
C TYR A 117 47.41 -5.49 -27.35
N ALA A 118 46.84 -4.36 -26.92
CA ALA A 118 47.09 -3.83 -25.59
C ALA A 118 46.67 -4.88 -24.52
N PRO A 119 47.46 -5.08 -23.46
CA PRO A 119 47.21 -6.14 -22.47
C PRO A 119 45.83 -6.02 -21.82
N GLU A 120 45.38 -4.80 -21.55
CA GLU A 120 44.06 -4.48 -20.97
C GLU A 120 42.91 -4.86 -21.93
N VAL A 121 43.09 -4.65 -23.24
CA VAL A 121 42.11 -5.00 -24.27
C VAL A 121 41.99 -6.51 -24.41
N ILE A 122 43.11 -7.23 -24.37
CA ILE A 122 43.15 -8.70 -24.42
C ILE A 122 42.44 -9.27 -23.18
N GLU A 123 42.71 -8.74 -22.00
CA GLU A 123 42.06 -9.16 -20.76
C GLU A 123 40.54 -8.95 -20.81
N ALA A 124 40.10 -7.74 -21.20
CA ALA A 124 38.69 -7.40 -21.35
C ALA A 124 38.01 -8.30 -22.40
N LYS A 125 38.65 -8.54 -23.55
CA LYS A 125 38.13 -9.42 -24.61
C LYS A 125 37.95 -10.85 -24.13
N ASN A 126 38.88 -11.38 -23.34
CA ASN A 126 38.77 -12.71 -22.74
C ASN A 126 37.63 -12.79 -21.73
N ARG A 127 37.47 -11.76 -20.90
CA ARG A 127 36.38 -11.69 -19.91
C ARG A 127 35.01 -11.62 -20.59
N LEU A 128 34.87 -10.77 -21.62
CA LEU A 128 33.63 -10.62 -22.38
C LEU A 128 33.31 -11.90 -23.17
N ARG A 129 34.29 -12.56 -23.80
CA ARG A 129 34.07 -13.84 -24.51
C ARG A 129 33.47 -14.93 -23.62
N ARG A 130 33.82 -14.96 -22.33
CA ARG A 130 33.21 -15.90 -21.37
C ARG A 130 31.73 -15.61 -21.12
N LEU A 131 31.30 -14.36 -21.25
CA LEU A 131 29.91 -13.93 -21.05
C LEU A 131 29.07 -14.08 -22.32
N VAL A 132 29.58 -13.70 -23.49
CA VAL A 132 28.83 -13.80 -24.76
C VAL A 132 28.84 -15.20 -25.37
N GLY A 133 29.75 -16.07 -24.91
CA GLY A 133 29.93 -17.42 -25.42
C GLY A 133 30.69 -17.46 -26.77
N ALA A 134 31.01 -18.66 -27.22
CA ALA A 134 31.93 -18.90 -28.35
C ALA A 134 31.46 -18.30 -29.69
N LYS A 135 30.14 -18.13 -29.87
CA LYS A 135 29.53 -17.57 -31.10
C LYS A 135 29.02 -16.13 -30.93
N GLY A 136 29.16 -15.55 -29.73
CA GLY A 136 28.63 -14.23 -29.43
C GLY A 136 29.54 -13.08 -29.90
N SER A 137 28.92 -11.99 -30.36
CA SER A 137 29.64 -10.77 -30.72
C SER A 137 29.63 -9.77 -29.56
N VAL A 138 30.82 -9.33 -29.14
CA VAL A 138 30.99 -8.28 -28.12
C VAL A 138 30.32 -6.97 -28.56
N GLY A 139 30.38 -6.65 -29.86
CA GLY A 139 29.71 -5.46 -30.40
C GLY A 139 28.18 -5.54 -30.29
N GLN A 140 27.59 -6.71 -30.54
CA GLN A 140 26.14 -6.90 -30.37
C GLN A 140 25.74 -6.79 -28.89
N MET A 141 26.56 -7.33 -27.98
CA MET A 141 26.36 -7.18 -26.54
C MET A 141 26.44 -5.71 -26.11
N ALA A 142 27.39 -4.95 -26.64
CA ALA A 142 27.53 -3.52 -26.39
C ALA A 142 26.27 -2.73 -26.81
N VAL A 143 25.76 -3.00 -28.02
CA VAL A 143 24.53 -2.36 -28.54
C VAL A 143 23.31 -2.74 -27.68
N ALA A 144 23.19 -4.00 -27.27
CA ALA A 144 22.10 -4.44 -26.41
C ALA A 144 22.14 -3.76 -25.03
N LEU A 145 23.32 -3.65 -24.42
CA LEU A 145 23.51 -2.96 -23.13
C LEU A 145 23.25 -1.46 -23.24
N LEU A 146 23.66 -0.80 -24.32
CA LEU A 146 23.32 0.61 -24.58
C LEU A 146 21.81 0.81 -24.71
N GLY A 147 21.12 -0.08 -25.42
CA GLY A 147 19.67 -0.05 -25.57
C GLY A 147 18.96 -0.24 -24.24
N GLU A 148 19.42 -1.17 -23.40
CA GLU A 148 18.86 -1.41 -22.08
C GLU A 148 19.13 -0.24 -21.12
N SER A 149 20.34 0.34 -21.16
CA SER A 149 20.69 1.52 -20.35
C SER A 149 19.80 2.72 -20.68
N ARG A 150 19.44 2.91 -21.96
CA ARG A 150 18.48 3.95 -22.37
C ARG A 150 17.09 3.70 -21.76
N LYS A 151 16.58 2.47 -21.83
CA LYS A 151 15.28 2.13 -21.19
C LYS A 151 15.30 2.34 -19.68
N GLN A 152 16.41 1.99 -19.03
CA GLN A 152 16.56 2.23 -17.59
C GLN A 152 16.54 3.72 -17.27
N LEU A 153 17.19 4.57 -18.07
CA LEU A 153 17.13 6.03 -17.91
C LEU A 153 15.72 6.59 -18.13
N GLU A 154 15.01 6.10 -19.15
CA GLU A 154 13.60 6.46 -19.39
C GLU A 154 12.72 6.10 -18.19
N PHE A 155 12.87 4.88 -17.67
CA PHE A 155 12.14 4.42 -16.50
C PHE A 155 12.47 5.23 -15.24
N VAL A 156 13.75 5.56 -15.01
CA VAL A 156 14.16 6.43 -13.89
C VAL A 156 13.54 7.82 -14.04
N HIS A 157 13.48 8.37 -15.25
CA HIS A 157 12.85 9.67 -15.49
C HIS A 157 11.34 9.63 -15.20
N GLU A 158 10.65 8.56 -15.60
CA GLU A 158 9.24 8.34 -15.28
C GLU A 158 9.02 8.29 -13.76
N ILE A 159 9.82 7.50 -13.04
CA ILE A 159 9.77 7.45 -11.57
C ILE A 159 9.98 8.83 -10.96
N GLN A 160 10.99 9.57 -11.42
CA GLN A 160 11.27 10.92 -10.89
C GLN A 160 10.11 11.88 -11.10
N LYS A 161 9.48 11.83 -12.29
CA LYS A 161 8.30 12.64 -12.61
C LYS A 161 7.13 12.29 -11.68
N ASP A 162 6.90 11.00 -11.44
CA ASP A 162 5.85 10.55 -10.53
C ASP A 162 6.13 10.95 -9.09
N VAL A 163 7.37 10.80 -8.61
CA VAL A 163 7.79 11.27 -7.28
C VAL A 163 7.58 12.78 -7.14
N PHE A 164 7.94 13.58 -8.15
CA PHE A 164 7.73 15.02 -8.12
C PHE A 164 6.24 15.37 -8.07
N ASN A 165 5.41 14.71 -8.87
CA ASN A 165 3.96 14.90 -8.85
C ASN A 165 3.37 14.54 -7.48
N LEU A 166 3.80 13.43 -6.88
CA LEU A 166 3.36 13.01 -5.55
C LEU A 166 3.76 14.03 -4.47
N LYS A 167 4.99 14.54 -4.51
CA LYS A 167 5.43 15.61 -3.58
C LYS A 167 4.59 16.87 -3.73
N ARG A 168 4.31 17.29 -4.97
CA ARG A 168 3.44 18.45 -5.22
C ARG A 168 2.02 18.24 -4.69
N VAL A 169 1.47 17.03 -4.84
CA VAL A 169 0.16 16.69 -4.26
C VAL A 169 0.22 16.71 -2.73
N GLN A 170 1.29 16.18 -2.14
CA GLN A 170 1.49 16.21 -0.69
C GLN A 170 1.56 17.65 -0.16
N GLU A 171 2.39 18.52 -0.76
CA GLU A 171 2.50 19.93 -0.39
C GLU A 171 1.15 20.65 -0.48
N PHE A 172 0.39 20.40 -1.55
CA PHE A 172 -0.97 20.93 -1.68
C PHE A 172 -1.90 20.44 -0.57
N GLN A 173 -1.86 19.13 -0.24
CA GLN A 173 -2.67 18.55 0.83
C GLN A 173 -2.31 19.13 2.20
N GLU A 174 -1.02 19.32 2.48
CA GLU A 174 -0.53 19.94 3.72
C GLU A 174 -1.10 21.35 3.88
N VAL A 175 -0.95 22.20 2.85
CA VAL A 175 -1.50 23.56 2.86
C VAL A 175 -3.02 23.56 3.05
N VAL A 176 -3.75 22.72 2.31
CA VAL A 176 -5.22 22.64 2.45
C VAL A 176 -5.63 22.19 3.85
N LEU A 177 -4.93 21.21 4.43
CA LEU A 177 -5.22 20.74 5.78
C LEU A 177 -4.89 21.79 6.84
N GLU A 178 -3.82 22.56 6.66
CA GLU A 178 -3.47 23.68 7.54
C GLU A 178 -4.52 24.80 7.49
N GLU A 179 -4.96 25.19 6.30
CA GLU A 179 -6.03 26.18 6.11
C GLU A 179 -7.36 25.72 6.72
N ILE A 180 -7.74 24.44 6.51
CA ILE A 180 -8.94 23.87 7.13
C ILE A 180 -8.80 23.86 8.66
N LYS A 181 -7.62 23.54 9.19
CA LYS A 181 -7.36 23.54 10.63
C LYS A 181 -7.50 24.94 11.22
N ALA A 182 -6.97 25.95 10.53
CA ALA A 182 -7.08 27.34 10.94
C ALA A 182 -8.54 27.83 10.97
N ALA A 183 -9.35 27.41 9.97
CA ALA A 183 -10.78 27.73 9.93
C ALA A 183 -11.64 26.92 10.92
N SER A 184 -11.42 25.60 11.03
CA SER A 184 -12.15 24.71 11.93
C SER A 184 -11.40 23.38 12.17
N PRO A 185 -10.80 23.21 13.37
CA PRO A 185 -10.11 21.96 13.74
C PRO A 185 -11.02 20.73 13.72
N GLU A 186 -12.29 20.90 14.10
CA GLU A 186 -13.28 19.83 14.14
C GLU A 186 -13.62 19.31 12.73
N VAL A 187 -13.67 20.21 11.74
CA VAL A 187 -13.87 19.82 10.33
C VAL A 187 -12.67 19.02 9.83
N GLN A 188 -11.44 19.46 10.15
CA GLN A 188 -10.21 18.74 9.79
C GLN A 188 -10.23 17.29 10.32
N GLN A 189 -10.55 17.11 11.61
CA GLN A 189 -10.62 15.79 12.25
C GLN A 189 -11.67 14.89 11.58
N ARG A 190 -12.85 15.43 11.25
CA ARG A 190 -13.89 14.67 10.53
C ARG A 190 -13.46 14.25 9.12
N ILE A 191 -12.76 15.13 8.40
CA ILE A 191 -12.24 14.83 7.06
C ILE A 191 -11.20 13.71 7.15
N MET A 192 -10.24 13.81 8.07
CA MET A 192 -9.22 12.78 8.30
C MET A 192 -9.86 11.43 8.65
N ALA A 193 -10.78 11.40 9.62
CA ALA A 193 -11.47 10.17 10.00
C ALA A 193 -12.27 9.54 8.84
N ARG A 194 -12.77 10.36 7.91
CA ARG A 194 -13.48 9.86 6.72
C ARG A 194 -12.50 9.32 5.66
N LEU A 195 -11.36 9.97 5.47
CA LEU A 195 -10.29 9.50 4.58
C LEU A 195 -9.73 8.16 5.04
N ASP A 196 -9.45 8.01 6.34
CA ASP A 196 -8.97 6.74 6.92
C ASP A 196 -9.95 5.59 6.68
N ARG A 197 -11.25 5.84 6.86
CA ARG A 197 -12.31 4.84 6.56
C ARG A 197 -12.36 4.49 5.08
N GLN A 198 -12.24 5.47 4.19
CA GLN A 198 -12.26 5.23 2.74
C GLN A 198 -11.01 4.48 2.27
N GLN A 199 -9.85 4.77 2.84
CA GLN A 199 -8.61 4.08 2.52
C GLN A 199 -8.68 2.61 2.96
N ALA A 200 -9.14 2.35 4.18
CA ALA A 200 -9.40 0.99 4.66
C ALA A 200 -10.39 0.22 3.76
N PHE A 201 -11.37 0.92 3.17
CA PHE A 201 -12.34 0.35 2.23
C PHE A 201 -11.76 0.04 0.83
N ARG A 202 -10.88 0.90 0.31
CA ARG A 202 -10.20 0.66 -0.98
C ARG A 202 -9.23 -0.51 -0.89
N GLU A 203 -8.48 -0.61 0.21
CA GLU A 203 -7.57 -1.72 0.47
C GLU A 203 -8.31 -3.06 0.63
N THR A 204 -9.58 -3.03 1.04
CA THR A 204 -10.44 -4.23 1.06
C THR A 204 -10.95 -4.65 -0.32
N LEU A 205 -11.09 -3.71 -1.27
CA LEU A 205 -11.56 -3.99 -2.64
C LEU A 205 -10.44 -4.47 -3.57
N ASP A 206 -9.23 -3.89 -3.49
CA ASP A 206 -8.09 -4.29 -4.35
C ASP A 206 -7.66 -5.75 -4.14
N PHE A 207 -7.96 -6.34 -2.97
CA PHE A 207 -7.71 -7.77 -2.71
C PHE A 207 -8.85 -8.71 -3.13
N SER A 208 -10.03 -8.20 -3.47
CA SER A 208 -11.13 -9.01 -4.01
C SER A 208 -11.03 -9.24 -5.52
N GLY A 209 -10.22 -8.43 -6.22
CA GLY A 209 -10.07 -8.46 -7.69
C GLY A 209 -8.89 -9.26 -8.25
N SER A 210 -7.89 -9.67 -7.44
CA SER A 210 -6.66 -10.32 -7.93
C SER A 210 -6.62 -11.86 -7.80
N GLY A 211 -7.75 -12.50 -7.48
CA GLY A 211 -7.81 -13.93 -7.12
C GLY A 211 -8.38 -14.90 -8.16
N ALA A 212 -8.68 -14.48 -9.39
CA ALA A 212 -9.27 -15.36 -10.41
C ALA A 212 -8.36 -15.51 -11.65
N ALA A 213 -7.24 -16.23 -11.49
CA ALA A 213 -6.58 -16.85 -12.64
C ALA A 213 -7.35 -18.13 -13.00
N PRO A 214 -7.82 -18.30 -14.25
CA PRO A 214 -8.46 -19.55 -14.66
C PRO A 214 -7.40 -20.66 -14.68
N ALA A 215 -7.66 -21.71 -13.90
CA ALA A 215 -6.89 -22.94 -13.94
C ALA A 215 -6.88 -23.49 -15.38
N ARG A 216 -5.72 -23.43 -16.03
CA ARG A 216 -5.48 -24.20 -17.27
C ARG A 216 -5.42 -25.67 -16.88
N GLN A 217 -6.43 -26.42 -17.27
CA GLN A 217 -6.35 -27.88 -17.34
C GLN A 217 -5.34 -28.25 -18.43
N MET A 218 -4.33 -29.03 -18.04
CA MET A 218 -3.61 -29.95 -18.93
C MET A 218 -3.98 -31.36 -18.53
#